data_AF-A0A952BNT2-F1
#
_entry.id   AF-A0A952BNT2-F1
#
_cell.length_a   1.000
_cell.length_b   1.000
_cell.length_c   1.000
_cell.angle_alpha   90.00
_cell.angle_beta   90.00
_cell.angle_gamma   90.00
#
_symmetry.space_group_name_H-M   'P 1'
#
loop_
_entity.id
_entity.type
_entity.pdbx_description
1 polymer ?
#
loop_
_entity_poly.entity_id
_entity_poly.type
_entity_poly.pdbx_seq_one_letter_code
_entity_poly.pdbx_strand_id
1 'polypeptide(L)' 'MKDKFERHKQPWTPTEIDKLHTLAKKGMPLKSIAKALTRSEESVKARAKADSLPIAKLH' A
#
# COMPACT_ATOMS: atom_id res chain seq x y z
N MET A 1 -21.10 -13.38 -15.66
CA MET A 1 -20.23 -12.25 -16.04
C MET A 1 -18.91 -12.39 -15.28
N LYS A 2 -17.76 -12.28 -15.95
CA LYS A 2 -16.49 -12.02 -15.26
C LYS A 2 -16.36 -10.52 -15.17
N ASP A 3 -16.76 -9.94 -14.05
CA ASP A 3 -16.49 -8.55 -13.70
C ASP A 3 -14.99 -8.32 -13.82
N LYS A 4 -14.58 -7.83 -14.99
CA LYS A 4 -13.28 -7.25 -15.20
C LYS A 4 -13.30 -6.01 -14.34
N PHE A 5 -12.90 -6.16 -13.08
CA PHE A 5 -12.39 -5.07 -12.29
C PHE A 5 -11.24 -4.49 -13.12
N GLU A 6 -11.57 -3.54 -13.99
CA GLU A 6 -10.63 -2.60 -14.55
C GLU A 6 -10.03 -1.95 -13.31
N ARG A 7 -8.93 -2.54 -12.85
CA ARG A 7 -8.05 -1.98 -11.84
C ARG A 7 -7.57 -0.70 -12.49
N HIS A 8 -8.38 0.35 -12.42
CA HIS A 8 -7.92 1.71 -12.46
C HIS A 8 -6.89 1.75 -11.34
N LYS A 9 -5.63 1.50 -11.73
CA LYS A 9 -4.47 1.71 -10.90
C LYS A 9 -4.47 3.21 -10.71
N GLN A 10 -5.28 3.67 -9.76
CA GLN A 10 -5.29 5.06 -9.34
C GLN A 10 -3.83 5.39 -9.07
N PRO A 11 -3.25 6.33 -9.84
CA PRO A 11 -1.84 6.62 -9.73
C PRO A 11 -1.53 6.93 -8.27
N TRP A 12 -0.44 6.40 -7.77
CA TRP A 12 0.00 6.70 -6.42
C TRP A 12 0.35 8.18 -6.38
N THR A 13 -0.40 8.94 -5.60
CA THR A 13 -0.09 10.34 -5.39
C THR A 13 1.15 10.45 -4.50
N PRO A 14 1.99 11.49 -4.67
CA PRO A 14 3.18 11.68 -3.85
C PRO A 14 2.84 11.77 -2.35
N THR A 15 1.67 12.31 -2.00
CA THR A 15 1.15 12.35 -0.62
C THR A 15 0.81 10.97 -0.05
N GLU A 16 0.29 10.05 -0.87
CA GLU A 16 0.08 8.66 -0.45
C GLU A 16 1.40 7.91 -0.27
N ILE A 17 2.38 8.16 -1.14
CA ILE A 17 3.72 7.55 -1.03
C ILE A 17 4.40 8.04 0.24
N ASP A 18 4.35 9.34 0.53
CA ASP A 18 4.93 9.93 1.74
C ASP A 18 4.27 9.39 3.02
N LYS A 19 2.93 9.27 3.01
CA LYS A 19 2.19 8.59 4.10
C LYS A 19 2.62 7.14 4.24
N LEU A 20 2.75 6.40 3.15
CA LEU A 20 3.17 5.00 3.16
C LEU A 20 4.59 4.86 3.73
N HIS A 21 5.53 5.72 3.35
CA HIS A 21 6.89 5.80 3.92
C HIS A 21 6.85 6.10 5.43
N THR A 22 6.08 7.10 5.83
CA THR A 22 5.95 7.51 7.24
C THR A 22 5.37 6.37 8.10
N LEU A 23 4.33 5.69 7.60
CA LEU A 23 3.71 4.56 8.30
C LEU A 23 4.64 3.33 8.34
N ALA A 24 5.34 3.05 7.25
CA ALA A 24 6.34 1.97 7.21
C ALA A 24 7.49 2.23 8.19
N LYS A 25 8.00 3.48 8.26
CA LYS A 25 9.04 3.90 9.21
C LYS A 25 8.60 3.79 10.67
N LYS A 26 7.29 3.96 10.93
CA LYS A 26 6.68 3.72 12.25
C LYS A 26 6.54 2.22 12.59
N GLY A 27 6.84 1.31 11.66
CA GLY A 27 6.66 -0.13 11.88
C GLY A 27 5.20 -0.59 11.83
N MET A 28 4.31 0.18 11.17
CA MET A 28 2.91 -0.23 11.04
C MET A 28 2.79 -1.49 10.15
N PRO A 29 1.86 -2.40 10.48
CA PRO A 29 1.65 -3.60 9.69
C PRO A 29 0.95 -3.28 8.36
N LEU A 30 1.23 -4.11 7.34
CA LEU A 30 0.68 -3.97 5.99
C LEU A 30 -0.84 -3.77 5.97
N LYS A 31 -1.60 -4.53 6.78
CA LYS A 31 -3.06 -4.41 6.90
C LYS A 31 -3.50 -3.03 7.37
N SER A 32 -2.83 -2.47 8.37
CA SER A 32 -3.16 -1.14 8.90
C SER A 32 -2.83 -0.05 7.89
N ILE A 33 -1.71 -0.17 7.17
CA ILE A 33 -1.33 0.78 6.11
C ILE A 33 -2.34 0.72 4.96
N ALA A 34 -2.76 -0.48 4.53
CA ALA A 34 -3.80 -0.67 3.52
C ALA A 34 -5.13 -0.01 3.93
N LYS A 35 -5.57 -0.23 5.18
CA LYS A 35 -6.78 0.40 5.71
C LYS A 35 -6.67 1.92 5.81
N ALA A 36 -5.52 2.44 6.25
CA ALA A 36 -5.27 3.88 6.37
C ALA A 36 -5.20 4.60 5.01
N LEU A 37 -4.68 3.92 3.98
CA LEU A 37 -4.59 4.45 2.62
C LEU A 37 -5.84 4.12 1.79
N THR A 38 -6.83 3.40 2.33
CA THR A 38 -8.01 2.90 1.59
C THR A 38 -7.63 2.14 0.31
N ARG A 39 -6.44 1.52 0.30
CA ARG A 39 -5.91 0.74 -0.82
C ARG A 39 -5.89 -0.74 -0.44
N SER A 40 -5.90 -1.62 -1.45
CA SER A 40 -5.75 -3.06 -1.22
C SER A 40 -4.35 -3.40 -0.70
N GLU A 41 -4.27 -4.42 0.17
CA GLU A 41 -3.00 -4.95 0.70
C GLU A 41 -2.02 -5.31 -0.42
N GLU A 42 -2.54 -5.84 -1.53
CA GLU A 42 -1.76 -6.19 -2.72
C GLU A 42 -1.11 -4.95 -3.36
N SER A 43 -1.82 -3.83 -3.46
CA SER A 43 -1.28 -2.56 -3.96
C SER A 43 -0.21 -1.98 -3.04
N VAL A 44 -0.47 -1.96 -1.73
CA VAL A 44 0.50 -1.46 -0.74
C VAL A 44 1.78 -2.32 -0.77
N LYS A 45 1.64 -3.64 -0.88
CA LYS A 45 2.78 -4.56 -0.98
C LYS A 45 3.60 -4.34 -2.26
N ALA A 46 2.93 -4.14 -3.40
CA ALA A 46 3.61 -3.85 -4.66
C ALA A 46 4.37 -2.51 -4.61
N ARG A 47 3.74 -1.46 -4.06
CA ARG A 47 4.37 -0.15 -3.90
C ARG A 47 5.53 -0.21 -2.91
N ALA A 48 5.34 -0.81 -1.74
CA ALA A 48 6.38 -0.99 -0.75
C ALA A 48 7.60 -1.77 -1.28
N LYS A 49 7.37 -2.76 -2.15
CA LYS A 49 8.44 -3.47 -2.84
C LYS A 49 9.16 -2.59 -3.85
N ALA A 50 8.43 -1.74 -4.57
CA ALA A 50 9.02 -0.78 -5.52
C ALA A 50 9.86 0.30 -4.79
N ASP A 51 9.39 0.80 -3.65
CA ASP A 51 10.11 1.76 -2.80
C ASP A 51 11.15 1.11 -1.87
N SER A 52 11.28 -0.23 -1.88
CA SER A 52 12.16 -1.00 -0.98
C SER A 52 11.95 -0.67 0.51
N LEU A 53 10.69 -0.54 0.93
CA LEU A 53 10.34 -0.19 2.31
C LEU A 53 10.25 -1.41 3.21
N PRO A 54 10.83 -1.35 4.43
CA PRO A 54 10.72 -2.41 5.42
C PRO A 54 9.34 -2.37 6.09
N ILE A 55 8.30 -2.85 5.40
CA ILE A 55 6.99 -3.06 6.02
C ILE A 55 7.04 -4.35 6.82
N ALA A 56 6.87 -4.25 8.14
CA ALA A 56 6.68 -5.40 9.01
C ALA A 56 5.47 -6.20 8.51
N LYS A 57 5.72 -7.39 7.95
CA LYS A 57 4.67 -8.39 7.74
C LYS A 57 4.22 -8.81 9.12
N LEU A 58 2.93 -8.61 9.40
CA LEU A 58 2.31 -9.15 10.59
C LEU A 58 2.35 -10.69 10.48
N HIS A 59 3.04 -11.33 11.41
CA HIS A 59 2.87 -12.76 11.74
C HIS A 59 1.51 -12.95 12.44
#